data_AF-A0A396SST2-F1
#
_entry.id   AF-A0A396SST2-F1
#
_cell.length_a   1.000
_cell.length_b   1.000
_cell.length_c   1.000
_cell.angle_alpha   90.00
_cell.angle_beta   90.00
_cell.angle_gamma   90.00
#
_symmetry.space_group_name_H-M   'P 1'
#
loop_
_entity.id
_entity.type
_entity.pdbx_description
1 polymer ?
#
loop_
_entity_poly.entity_id
_entity_poly.type
_entity_poly.pdbx_seq_one_letter_code
_entity_poly.pdbx_strand_id
1 'polypeptide(L)' 'MKKVEFNEIDTNKFDVYVDEDRYGTLEFDKEQNCWVLWPDSIDDGISYFDDLQETKETITDELND' A
#
# COMPACT_ATOMS: atom_id res chain seq x y z
N MET A 1 -3.46 17.59 2.78
CA MET A 1 -2.67 16.48 3.34
C MET A 1 -3.66 15.46 3.84
N LYS A 2 -3.78 14.37 3.08
CA LYS A 2 -4.61 13.22 3.43
C LYS A 2 -3.85 12.40 4.47
N LYS A 3 -4.53 11.88 5.48
CA LYS A 3 -3.90 11.01 6.47
C LYS A 3 -3.81 9.59 5.91
N VAL A 4 -2.60 9.14 5.57
CA VAL A 4 -2.34 7.77 5.10
C VAL A 4 -1.89 6.91 6.27
N GLU A 5 -2.56 5.79 6.51
CA GLU A 5 -2.26 4.84 7.58
C GLU A 5 -2.11 3.42 7.02
N PHE A 6 -1.09 2.70 7.50
CA PHE A 6 -0.82 1.32 7.11
C PHE A 6 -1.00 0.43 8.34
N ASN A 7 -2.10 -0.31 8.38
CA ASN A 7 -2.44 -1.20 9.48
C ASN A 7 -1.96 -2.62 9.17
N GLU A 8 -1.05 -3.16 9.98
CA GLU A 8 -0.53 -4.52 9.80
C GLU A 8 -1.63 -5.56 10.04
N ILE A 9 -1.92 -6.37 9.02
CA ILE A 9 -2.81 -7.53 9.10
C ILE A 9 -1.97 -8.79 9.34
N ASP A 10 -0.85 -8.88 8.62
CA ASP A 10 0.12 -9.96 8.67
C ASP A 10 1.53 -9.41 8.37
N THR A 11 2.58 -10.20 8.57
CA THR A 11 3.97 -9.78 8.32
C THR A 11 4.20 -9.26 6.89
N ASN A 12 3.44 -9.78 5.93
CA ASN A 12 3.55 -9.41 4.51
C ASN A 12 2.29 -8.71 3.97
N LYS A 13 1.44 -8.17 4.86
CA LYS A 13 0.14 -7.62 4.46
C LYS A 13 -0.32 -6.49 5.36
N PHE A 14 -0.67 -5.35 4.76
CA PHE A 14 -1.17 -4.16 5.45
C PHE A 14 -2.47 -3.69 4.81
N ASP A 15 -3.46 -3.31 5.61
CA ASP A 15 -4.57 -2.48 5.12
C ASP A 15 -4.10 -1.03 5.01
N VAL A 16 -4.44 -0.38 3.90
CA VAL A 16 -4.12 1.02 3.65
C VAL A 16 -5.40 1.84 3.84
N TYR A 17 -5.33 2.85 4.69
CA TYR A 17 -6.41 3.79 4.95
C TYR A 17 -6.00 5.20 4.53
N VAL A 18 -6.93 5.95 3.96
CA VAL A 18 -6.77 7.35 3.58
C VAL A 18 -7.93 8.13 4.16
N ASP A 19 -7.64 9.06 5.07
CA ASP A 19 -8.65 9.88 5.77
C ASP A 19 -9.77 9.03 6.41
N GLU A 20 -9.40 7.95 7.12
CA GLU A 20 -10.29 6.98 7.79
C GLU A 20 -11.08 6.04 6.84
N ASP A 21 -11.04 6.27 5.54
CA ASP A 21 -11.59 5.36 4.53
C ASP A 21 -10.56 4.30 4.12
N ARG A 22 -11.00 3.04 3.95
CA ARG A 22 -10.14 1.98 3.45
C ARG A 22 -9.85 2.22 1.97
N TYR A 23 -8.59 2.45 1.65
CA TYR A 23 -8.13 2.65 0.28
C TYR A 23 -7.87 1.32 -0.43
N GLY A 24 -7.33 0.33 0.30
CA GLY A 24 -7.00 -0.97 -0.25
C GLY A 24 -6.08 -1.77 0.64
N THR A 25 -5.35 -2.70 0.04
CA THR A 25 -4.45 -3.62 0.74
C THR A 25 -3.07 -3.63 0.11
N LEU A 26 -2.01 -3.46 0.91
CA LEU A 26 -0.63 -3.59 0.49
C LEU A 26 -0.11 -4.98 0.86
N GLU A 27 0.33 -5.77 -0.12
CA GLU A 27 0.79 -7.15 0.07
C GLU A 27 2.15 -7.36 -0.57
N PHE A 28 3.06 -8.08 0.10
CA PHE A 28 4.34 -8.44 -0.49
C PHE A 28 4.20 -9.67 -1.40
N ASP A 29 4.39 -9.46 -2.69
CA ASP A 29 4.41 -10.52 -3.69
C ASP A 29 5.81 -11.15 -3.71
N LYS A 30 5.91 -12.41 -3.27
CA LYS A 30 7.18 -13.15 -3.22
C LYS A 30 7.66 -13.62 -4.60
N GLU A 31 6.78 -13.76 -5.58
CA GLU A 31 7.15 -14.16 -6.94
C GLU A 31 7.79 -12.99 -7.67
N GLN A 32 7.28 -11.78 -7.46
CA GLN A 32 7.82 -10.53 -8.01
C GLN A 32 8.90 -9.89 -7.12
N ASN A 33 8.98 -10.31 -5.85
CA ASN A 33 9.86 -9.74 -4.83
C ASN A 33 9.65 -8.22 -4.68
N CYS A 34 8.38 -7.79 -4.62
CA CYS A 34 8.01 -6.39 -4.43
C CYS A 34 6.69 -6.27 -3.67
N TRP A 35 6.46 -5.09 -3.09
CA TRP A 35 5.18 -4.75 -2.49
C TRP A 35 4.18 -4.31 -3.56
N VAL A 36 2.97 -4.88 -3.51
CA VAL A 36 1.88 -4.62 -4.44
C VAL A 36 0.71 -4.02 -3.67
N LEU A 37 0.31 -2.82 -4.04
CA LEU A 37 -0.90 -2.18 -3.53
C LEU A 37 -2.09 -2.62 -4.38
N TRP A 38 -3.14 -3.07 -3.72
CA TRP A 38 -4.43 -3.43 -4.32
C TRP A 38 -5.47 -2.41 -3.85
N PRO A 39 -5.69 -1.31 -4.59
CA PRO A 39 -6.70 -0.32 -4.23
C PRO A 39 -8.10 -0.91 -4.43
N ASP A 40 -9.03 -0.70 -3.51
CA ASP A 40 -10.41 -1.20 -3.62
C ASP A 40 -11.19 -0.56 -4.79
N SER A 41 -10.68 0.56 -5.33
CA SER A 41 -11.30 1.31 -6.44
C SER A 41 -10.97 0.76 -7.83
N ILE A 42 -9.97 -0.12 -7.96
CA ILE A 42 -9.56 -0.73 -9.22
C ILE A 42 -9.37 -2.24 -9.02
N ASP A 43 -9.56 -3.03 -10.08
CA ASP A 43 -9.34 -4.49 -10.03
C ASP A 43 -7.91 -4.85 -10.48
N ASP A 44 -6.93 -4.03 -10.10
CA ASP A 44 -5.54 -4.15 -10.54
C ASP A 44 -4.54 -3.81 -9.43
N GLY A 45 -3.38 -4.44 -9.48
CA GLY A 45 -2.31 -4.27 -8.49
C GLY A 45 -1.24 -3.29 -8.97
N ILE A 46 -0.85 -2.36 -8.10
CA ILE A 46 0.23 -1.40 -8.35
C ILE A 46 1.48 -1.91 -7.65
N SER A 47 2.47 -2.33 -8.43
CA SER A 47 3.77 -2.79 -7.91
C SER A 47 4.70 -1.63 -7.59
N TYR A 48 5.32 -1.67 -6.42
CA TYR A 48 6.29 -0.71 -5.92
C TYR A 48 7.68 -1.38 -5.79
N PHE A 49 8.34 -1.25 -4.64
CA PHE A 49 9.71 -1.68 -4.39
C PHE A 49 9.75 -2.95 -3.53
N ASP A 50 10.92 -3.57 -3.37
CA ASP A 50 11.11 -4.67 -2.41
C ASP A 50 11.19 -4.18 -0.97
N ASP A 51 11.62 -2.93 -0.77
CA ASP A 51 11.68 -2.28 0.53
C ASP A 51 10.31 -1.74 0.97
N LEU A 52 9.89 -2.14 2.18
CA LEU A 52 8.61 -1.74 2.75
C LEU A 52 8.57 -0.25 3.11
N GLN A 53 9.68 0.31 3.59
CA GLN A 53 9.72 1.70 4.01
C GLN A 53 9.64 2.62 2.79
N GLU A 54 10.46 2.37 1.78
CA GLU A 54 10.44 3.10 0.51
C GLU A 54 9.04 3.02 -0.13
N THR A 55 8.44 1.83 -0.15
CA THR A 55 7.07 1.65 -0.66
C THR A 55 6.04 2.50 0.09
N LYS A 56 6.06 2.48 1.43
CA LYS A 56 5.12 3.27 2.24
C LYS A 56 5.30 4.78 2.03
N GLU A 57 6.54 5.25 1.92
CA GLU A 57 6.85 6.66 1.65
C GLU A 57 6.32 7.07 0.27
N THR A 58 6.56 6.28 -0.78
CA THR A 58 6.05 6.56 -2.13
C THR A 58 4.53 6.56 -2.18
N ILE A 59 3.85 5.55 -1.61
CA ILE A 59 2.39 5.51 -1.56
C ILE A 59 1.84 6.74 -0.83
N THR A 60 2.49 7.13 0.27
CA THR A 60 2.05 8.30 1.04
C THR A 60 2.18 9.59 0.23
N ASP A 61 3.26 9.76 -0.53
CA ASP A 61 3.49 10.91 -1.41
C ASP A 61 2.44 10.95 -2.54
N GLU A 62 2.26 9.84 -3.26
CA GLU A 62 1.30 9.71 -4.36
C GLU A 62 -0.15 9.99 -3.94
N LEU A 63 -0.55 9.57 -2.74
CA LEU A 63 -1.91 9.80 -2.24
C LEU A 63 -2.10 11.23 -1.70
N ASN A 64 -1.02 11.96 -1.44
CA ASN A 64 -1.05 13.34 -0.96
C ASN A 64 -0.96 14.41 -2.06
N ASP A 65 -0.50 14.06 -3.25
CA ASP A 65 -0.56 14.89 -4.47
C ASP A 65 -2.01 15.04 -5.00
#